data_AF-A0A0P7B1C7-F1
#
_entry.id   AF-A0A0P7B1C7-F1
#
_cell.length_a   1.000
_cell.length_b   1.000
_cell.length_c   1.000
_cell.angle_alpha   90.00
_cell.angle_beta   90.00
_cell.angle_gamma   90.00
#
_symmetry.space_group_name_H-M   'P 1'
#
loop_
_entity.id
_entity.type
_entity.pdbx_description
1 polymer ?
#
loop_
_entity_poly.entity_id
_entity_poly.type
_entity_poly.pdbx_seq_one_letter_code
_entity_poly.pdbx_strand_id
1 'polypeptide(L)'
;MPSSREQSPTKRRLAEDLTPRPSRKRTRTPDSRSSYSRLSQSQTTESSRKSGQISPQKHLKALERTGRGILVRDIDGLSDHPSQQLASLLKEMRNVMRSRGILPQTARHEFENSKDRRIAELGEDWTVFSAERDTLGHVPSQESVLALLRTARECHENFHSESSWNILVHSRLLGLALQLPDSECFPQFIDFLPCSSASIIPDYLLPLSPSKKVDFCICFNPSLETSPDICAAIEAARGCLPGNAINHTGYYPLRKRPIALSIETKMTGQGWDSAALQLSVWQASHWNFLQELNDLALAKSAAHRVVWPDFLPCVMIQGHTWQLLITTREESRTPAAAEELGS
;
A
#
# COMPACT_ATOMS: atom_id res chain seq x y z
N MET A 1 12.66 85.32 8.11
CA MET A 1 13.53 86.13 9.00
C MET A 1 12.76 87.40 9.32
N PRO A 2 12.58 87.83 10.58
CA PRO A 2 13.46 87.73 11.77
C PRO A 2 12.82 86.86 12.88
N SER A 3 13.33 86.65 14.09
CA SER A 3 14.62 86.71 14.79
C SER A 3 14.29 86.12 16.20
N SER A 4 14.85 84.97 16.57
CA SER A 4 15.98 84.78 17.51
C SER A 4 15.71 85.03 19.01
N ARG A 5 16.36 84.18 19.83
CA ARG A 5 16.73 84.29 21.26
C ARG A 5 15.70 83.79 22.29
N GLU A 6 16.04 83.15 23.41
CA GLU A 6 17.23 82.44 23.95
C GLU A 6 16.83 81.93 25.37
N GLN A 7 17.66 81.09 25.99
CA GLN A 7 17.83 80.86 27.44
C GLN A 7 17.00 79.78 28.20
N SER A 8 17.72 78.69 28.54
CA SER A 8 17.69 77.95 29.84
C SER A 8 18.41 78.80 30.93
N PRO A 9 18.41 78.54 32.28
CA PRO A 9 18.58 77.24 32.99
C PRO A 9 17.84 77.11 34.37
N THR A 10 17.93 75.99 35.12
CA THR A 10 18.62 75.80 36.44
C THR A 10 18.47 74.32 36.89
N LYS A 11 19.52 73.48 36.93
CA LYS A 11 20.34 72.99 38.11
C LYS A 11 19.51 72.57 39.35
N ARG A 12 19.74 71.51 40.15
CA ARG A 12 20.71 70.38 40.32
C ARG A 12 20.23 69.64 41.61
N ARG A 13 20.19 68.30 41.80
CA ARG A 13 21.25 67.45 42.41
C ARG A 13 20.75 65.99 42.71
N LEU A 14 21.60 65.00 42.35
CA LEU A 14 22.12 63.79 43.05
C LEU A 14 21.13 62.79 43.69
N ALA A 15 21.01 61.52 43.21
CA ALA A 15 21.90 60.32 43.38
C ALA A 15 21.34 59.42 44.53
N GLU A 16 21.25 58.09 44.56
CA GLU A 16 21.77 56.86 43.87
C GLU A 16 20.72 55.74 44.18
N ASP A 17 20.57 54.62 43.47
CA ASP A 17 21.45 53.44 43.56
C ASP A 17 21.08 52.35 42.51
N LEU A 18 22.06 51.47 42.26
CA LEU A 18 22.39 50.62 41.11
C LEU A 18 21.63 49.27 41.11
N THR A 19 21.27 48.59 40.00
CA THR A 19 22.17 47.78 39.12
C THR A 19 21.34 47.08 37.98
N PRO A 20 21.99 46.57 36.88
CA PRO A 20 21.35 46.20 35.60
C PRO A 20 21.11 44.69 35.34
N ARG A 21 20.22 44.40 34.37
CA ARG A 21 19.80 43.06 33.84
C ARG A 21 20.90 42.26 33.11
N PRO A 22 20.81 40.91 33.06
CA PRO A 22 21.43 40.12 31.99
C PRO A 22 20.46 39.26 31.15
N SER A 23 20.86 39.06 29.89
CA SER A 23 20.24 38.28 28.82
C SER A 23 20.43 36.76 28.98
N ARG A 24 19.37 35.96 28.78
CA ARG A 24 19.42 34.48 28.82
C ARG A 24 19.97 33.87 27.52
N LYS A 25 21.16 33.27 27.59
CA LYS A 25 21.64 32.21 26.67
C LYS A 25 21.09 30.85 27.12
N ARG A 26 20.67 30.01 26.18
CA ARG A 26 20.18 28.62 26.42
C ARG A 26 21.37 27.69 26.63
N THR A 27 21.37 26.98 27.76
CA THR A 27 22.23 25.81 28.01
C THR A 27 21.33 24.57 28.04
N ARG A 28 21.71 23.51 27.31
CA ARG A 28 21.05 22.20 27.29
C ARG A 28 21.53 21.35 28.46
N THR A 29 20.61 20.71 29.18
CA THR A 29 20.85 19.45 29.91
C THR A 29 19.75 18.45 29.55
N PRO A 30 20.07 17.15 29.45
CA PRO A 30 19.09 16.11 29.12
C PRO A 30 18.44 15.60 30.40
N ASP A 31 17.12 15.44 30.39
CA ASP A 31 16.44 14.70 31.44
C ASP A 31 15.40 13.75 30.84
N SER A 32 15.53 12.49 31.23
CA SER A 32 14.71 11.36 30.80
C SER A 32 13.40 11.39 31.57
N ARG A 33 12.27 11.58 30.88
CA ARG A 33 10.96 11.14 31.38
C ARG A 33 10.11 10.57 30.27
N SER A 34 9.64 9.35 30.53
CA SER A 34 8.59 8.66 29.81
C SER A 34 7.34 9.53 29.67
N SER A 35 6.71 9.47 28.48
CA SER A 35 5.36 9.99 28.26
C SER A 35 4.73 9.21 27.12
N TYR A 36 3.94 8.21 27.52
CA TYR A 36 2.77 7.75 26.81
C TYR A 36 1.84 8.95 26.50
N SER A 37 1.10 8.82 25.39
CA SER A 37 -0.01 9.68 24.94
C SER A 37 0.37 10.98 24.23
N ARG A 38 0.42 10.94 22.88
CA ARG A 38 -0.04 12.04 22.03
C ARG A 38 -0.81 11.51 20.82
N LEU A 39 -2.11 11.71 20.89
CA LEU A 39 -3.09 11.60 19.82
C LEU A 39 -2.65 12.42 18.60
N SER A 40 -2.66 11.79 17.43
CA SER A 40 -2.45 12.44 16.14
C SER A 40 -3.64 13.33 15.80
N GLN A 41 -3.48 14.65 15.95
CA GLN A 41 -4.32 15.63 15.25
C GLN A 41 -3.76 15.82 13.84
N SER A 42 -4.35 15.17 12.85
CA SER A 42 -4.25 15.60 11.46
C SER A 42 -5.26 16.73 11.23
N GLN A 43 -4.81 17.97 11.32
CA GLN A 43 -5.58 19.11 10.82
C GLN A 43 -5.54 19.10 9.29
N THR A 44 -6.61 18.65 8.66
CA THR A 44 -6.92 18.99 7.27
C THR A 44 -7.36 20.44 7.23
N THR A 45 -6.44 21.32 6.84
CA THR A 45 -6.80 22.67 6.39
C THR A 45 -7.07 22.61 4.89
N GLU A 46 -8.35 22.56 4.52
CA GLU A 46 -8.79 23.10 3.24
C GLU A 46 -8.42 24.58 3.21
N SER A 47 -7.36 24.91 2.46
CA SER A 47 -7.18 26.26 1.94
C SER A 47 -6.54 26.18 0.57
N SER A 48 -7.21 26.81 -0.39
CA SER A 48 -6.76 27.00 -1.76
C SER A 48 -5.37 27.66 -1.79
N ARG A 49 -4.34 26.86 -2.09
CA ARG A 49 -3.00 27.34 -2.40
C ARG A 49 -2.59 26.85 -3.78
N LYS A 50 -2.67 27.78 -4.74
CA LYS A 50 -1.98 27.81 -6.05
C LYS A 50 -1.25 26.52 -6.46
N SER A 51 -1.94 25.73 -7.29
CA SER A 51 -1.45 25.06 -8.50
C SER A 51 0.07 25.13 -8.75
N GLY A 52 0.83 24.26 -8.10
CA GLY A 52 2.21 23.91 -8.47
C GLY A 52 2.45 22.41 -8.54
N GLN A 53 1.46 21.59 -8.18
CA GLN A 53 1.54 20.14 -8.28
C GLN A 53 1.15 19.71 -9.70
N ILE A 54 2.04 18.96 -10.33
CA ILE A 54 1.78 18.30 -11.62
C ILE A 54 0.57 17.39 -11.43
N SER A 55 -0.45 17.52 -12.29
CA SER A 55 -1.63 16.65 -12.23
C SER A 55 -1.22 15.19 -12.45
N PRO A 56 -1.93 14.19 -11.89
CA PRO A 56 -1.52 12.79 -11.98
C PRO A 56 -1.27 12.30 -13.41
N GLN A 57 -2.13 12.69 -14.34
CA GLN A 57 -1.98 12.38 -15.77
C GLN A 57 -0.72 12.97 -16.40
N LYS A 58 -0.31 14.19 -16.01
CA LYS A 58 0.94 14.79 -16.48
C LYS A 58 2.15 14.06 -15.90
N HIS A 59 2.03 13.53 -14.68
CA HIS A 59 3.06 12.70 -14.05
C HIS A 59 3.20 11.36 -14.78
N LEU A 60 2.10 10.67 -15.06
CA LEU A 60 2.12 9.43 -15.84
C LEU A 60 2.79 9.64 -17.21
N LYS A 61 2.44 10.71 -17.93
CA LYS A 61 3.12 11.07 -19.20
C LYS A 61 4.62 11.36 -19.05
N ALA A 62 5.05 11.87 -17.90
CA ALA A 62 6.48 12.05 -17.61
C ALA A 62 7.17 10.70 -17.36
N LEU A 63 6.50 9.77 -16.69
CA LEU A 63 6.99 8.41 -16.48
C LEU A 63 7.05 7.60 -17.78
N GLU A 64 6.10 7.77 -18.70
CA GLU A 64 6.16 7.12 -20.03
C GLU A 64 7.45 7.43 -20.80
N ARG A 65 8.07 8.58 -20.51
CA ARG A 65 9.26 9.08 -21.21
C ARG A 65 10.59 8.69 -20.54
N THR A 66 10.56 8.11 -19.33
CA THR A 66 11.77 7.64 -18.64
C THR A 66 12.05 6.19 -19.01
N GLY A 67 13.34 5.86 -19.23
CA GLY A 67 13.77 4.51 -19.63
C GLY A 67 13.52 3.40 -18.59
N ARG A 68 13.12 3.75 -17.36
CA ARG A 68 12.66 2.83 -16.29
C ARG A 68 11.22 3.11 -15.85
N GLY A 69 10.49 3.92 -16.62
CA GLY A 69 9.17 4.40 -16.23
C GLY A 69 8.04 3.44 -16.60
N ILE A 70 6.82 3.90 -16.37
CA ILE A 70 5.59 3.10 -16.52
C ILE A 70 4.80 3.57 -17.71
N LEU A 71 4.22 2.60 -18.41
CA LEU A 71 3.29 2.84 -19.50
C LEU A 71 1.95 2.21 -19.14
N VAL A 72 0.94 3.04 -18.87
CA VAL A 72 -0.40 2.55 -18.53
C VAL A 72 -1.13 2.16 -19.82
N ARG A 73 -1.65 0.93 -19.89
CA ARG A 73 -2.45 0.40 -20.99
C ARG A 73 -3.77 -0.14 -20.47
N ASP A 74 -4.71 -0.34 -21.38
CA ASP A 74 -5.88 -1.16 -21.12
C ASP A 74 -5.47 -2.64 -20.95
N ILE A 75 -6.23 -3.40 -20.16
CA ILE A 75 -5.98 -4.83 -19.94
C ILE A 75 -6.18 -5.67 -21.19
N ASP A 76 -6.99 -5.22 -22.14
CA ASP A 76 -7.09 -5.86 -23.44
C ASP A 76 -5.71 -5.94 -24.13
N GLY A 77 -4.83 -4.97 -23.85
CA GLY A 77 -3.44 -4.98 -24.29
C GLY A 77 -2.55 -6.05 -23.64
N LEU A 78 -3.02 -6.78 -22.62
CA LEU A 78 -2.35 -7.95 -22.05
C LEU A 78 -2.84 -9.27 -22.65
N SER A 79 -3.90 -9.27 -23.47
CA SER A 79 -4.46 -10.49 -24.07
C SER A 79 -3.46 -11.21 -24.98
N ASP A 80 -2.58 -10.45 -25.63
CA ASP A 80 -1.52 -10.97 -26.51
C ASP A 80 -0.18 -11.23 -25.77
N HIS A 81 -0.15 -11.07 -24.44
CA HIS A 81 1.08 -11.27 -23.67
C HIS A 81 1.47 -12.77 -23.67
N PRO A 82 2.75 -13.12 -23.90
CA PRO A 82 3.16 -14.51 -24.10
C PRO A 82 3.14 -15.38 -22.84
N SER A 83 3.00 -14.78 -21.65
CA SER A 83 2.97 -15.54 -20.39
C SER A 83 1.69 -16.35 -20.24
N GLN A 84 1.83 -17.67 -20.20
CA GLN A 84 0.75 -18.60 -19.88
C GLN A 84 0.25 -18.43 -18.43
N GLN A 85 1.14 -18.06 -17.50
CA GLN A 85 0.76 -17.81 -16.10
C GLN A 85 -0.17 -16.61 -15.98
N LEU A 86 0.14 -15.52 -16.70
CA LEU A 86 -0.72 -14.35 -16.76
C LEU A 86 -2.08 -14.68 -17.38
N ALA A 87 -2.10 -15.43 -18.49
CA ALA A 87 -3.34 -15.86 -19.11
C ALA A 87 -4.21 -16.72 -18.16
N SER A 88 -3.58 -17.62 -17.37
CA SER A 88 -4.28 -18.41 -16.35
C SER A 88 -4.88 -17.51 -15.27
N LEU A 89 -4.09 -16.58 -14.72
CA LEU A 89 -4.55 -15.64 -13.71
C LEU A 89 -5.76 -14.84 -14.22
N LEU A 90 -5.69 -14.24 -15.40
CA LEU A 90 -6.79 -13.46 -15.97
C LEU A 90 -8.05 -14.31 -16.18
N LYS A 91 -7.88 -15.57 -16.61
CA LYS A 91 -9.01 -16.50 -16.75
C LYS A 91 -9.64 -16.82 -15.39
N GLU A 92 -8.83 -17.08 -14.37
CA GLU A 92 -9.29 -17.35 -13.01
C GLU A 92 -10.01 -16.14 -12.40
N MET A 93 -9.45 -14.94 -12.56
CA MET A 93 -10.07 -13.70 -12.07
C MET A 93 -11.43 -13.44 -12.74
N ARG A 94 -11.56 -13.67 -14.05
CA ARG A 94 -12.85 -13.59 -14.75
C ARG A 94 -13.86 -14.63 -14.27
N ASN A 95 -13.41 -15.81 -13.84
CA ASN A 95 -14.28 -16.80 -13.22
C ASN A 95 -14.76 -16.29 -11.86
N VAL A 96 -13.85 -15.78 -11.01
CA VAL A 96 -14.19 -15.18 -9.71
C VAL A 96 -15.19 -14.04 -9.87
N MET A 97 -14.98 -13.13 -10.84
CA MET A 97 -15.91 -12.03 -11.13
C MET A 97 -17.29 -12.48 -11.59
N ARG A 98 -17.40 -13.67 -12.18
CA ARG A 98 -18.68 -14.30 -12.56
C ARG A 98 -19.21 -15.21 -11.46
N SER A 99 -18.66 -15.10 -10.25
CA SER A 99 -18.96 -15.95 -9.09
C SER A 99 -18.76 -17.43 -9.34
N ARG A 100 -17.89 -17.84 -10.26
CA ARG A 100 -17.68 -19.25 -10.62
C ARG A 100 -16.58 -19.91 -9.78
N GLY A 101 -16.90 -21.05 -9.17
CA GLY A 101 -15.95 -21.87 -8.41
C GLY A 101 -15.38 -21.20 -7.16
N ILE A 102 -16.06 -20.20 -6.61
CA ILE A 102 -15.59 -19.43 -5.45
C ILE A 102 -15.93 -20.08 -4.10
N LEU A 103 -16.84 -21.06 -4.10
CA LEU A 103 -17.27 -21.84 -2.92
C LEU A 103 -16.89 -23.32 -3.05
N PRO A 104 -16.66 -24.02 -1.92
CA PRO A 104 -16.32 -25.43 -1.94
C PRO A 104 -17.56 -26.28 -2.18
N GLN A 105 -17.43 -27.33 -2.97
CA GLN A 105 -18.55 -28.19 -3.34
C GLN A 105 -19.30 -28.77 -2.13
N THR A 106 -18.59 -29.00 -1.03
CA THR A 106 -19.12 -29.52 0.25
C THR A 106 -20.06 -28.55 0.96
N ALA A 107 -19.91 -27.23 0.77
CA ALA A 107 -20.73 -26.22 1.45
C ALA A 107 -22.10 -26.00 0.78
N ARG A 108 -22.36 -26.58 -0.40
CA ARG A 108 -23.55 -26.23 -1.18
C ARG A 108 -24.87 -26.44 -0.43
N HIS A 109 -25.04 -27.58 0.22
CA HIS A 109 -26.25 -27.86 0.97
C HIS A 109 -26.47 -26.87 2.12
N GLU A 110 -25.40 -26.35 2.72
CA GLU A 110 -25.48 -25.31 3.74
C GLU A 110 -25.96 -23.97 3.14
N PHE A 111 -25.48 -23.63 1.94
CA PHE A 111 -25.86 -22.41 1.24
C PHE A 111 -27.31 -22.46 0.74
N GLU A 112 -27.74 -23.56 0.12
CA GLU A 112 -29.13 -23.75 -0.34
C GLU A 112 -30.16 -23.62 0.80
N ASN A 113 -29.79 -24.07 2.01
CA ASN A 113 -30.65 -24.01 3.19
C ASN A 113 -30.41 -22.74 4.04
N SER A 114 -29.70 -21.74 3.51
CA SER A 114 -29.43 -20.50 4.25
C SER A 114 -30.71 -19.72 4.52
N LYS A 115 -30.74 -19.05 5.68
CA LYS A 115 -31.83 -18.11 6.04
C LYS A 115 -31.73 -16.77 5.30
N ASP A 116 -30.53 -16.40 4.84
CA ASP A 116 -30.37 -15.19 4.01
C ASP A 116 -30.66 -15.55 2.56
N ARG A 117 -31.66 -14.89 1.98
CA ARG A 117 -32.12 -15.13 0.62
C ARG A 117 -31.00 -15.01 -0.43
N ARG A 118 -30.08 -14.07 -0.28
CA ARG A 118 -28.99 -13.88 -1.27
C ARG A 118 -27.99 -15.02 -1.22
N ILE A 119 -27.78 -15.59 -0.02
CA ILE A 119 -26.91 -16.76 0.15
C ILE A 119 -27.61 -18.02 -0.38
N ALA A 120 -28.92 -18.17 -0.14
CA ALA A 120 -29.71 -19.24 -0.71
C ALA A 120 -29.70 -19.23 -2.25
N GLU A 121 -29.85 -18.05 -2.86
CA GLU A 121 -29.75 -17.86 -4.32
C GLU A 121 -28.38 -18.30 -4.87
N LEU A 122 -27.27 -18.08 -4.14
CA LEU A 122 -25.95 -18.61 -4.52
C LEU A 122 -25.88 -20.14 -4.42
N GLY A 123 -26.61 -20.76 -3.48
CA GLY A 123 -26.69 -22.21 -3.31
C GLY A 123 -27.32 -22.94 -4.51
N GLU A 124 -28.26 -22.28 -5.18
CA GLU A 124 -28.97 -22.81 -6.35
C GLU A 124 -28.08 -22.83 -7.61
N ASP A 125 -27.10 -21.92 -7.70
CA ASP A 125 -26.17 -21.85 -8.83
C ASP A 125 -24.97 -22.80 -8.64
N TRP A 126 -25.05 -23.96 -9.29
CA TRP A 126 -24.00 -24.96 -9.30
C TRP A 126 -22.64 -24.44 -9.79
N THR A 127 -22.62 -23.39 -10.63
CA THR A 127 -21.36 -22.87 -11.18
C THR A 127 -20.53 -22.14 -10.12
N VAL A 128 -21.14 -21.76 -8.99
CA VAL A 128 -20.48 -21.12 -7.85
C VAL A 128 -19.57 -22.07 -7.09
N PHE A 129 -19.81 -23.37 -7.21
CA PHE A 129 -19.13 -24.40 -6.42
C PHE A 129 -18.04 -25.12 -7.21
N SER A 130 -16.92 -25.39 -6.56
CA SER A 130 -15.80 -26.17 -7.12
C SER A 130 -15.15 -27.06 -6.06
N ALA A 131 -14.77 -28.29 -6.44
CA ALA A 131 -13.98 -29.17 -5.59
C ALA A 131 -12.54 -28.65 -5.39
N GLU A 132 -12.02 -27.88 -6.35
CA GLU A 132 -10.69 -27.29 -6.29
C GLU A 132 -10.63 -26.12 -5.29
N ARG A 133 -11.78 -25.53 -4.92
CA ARG A 133 -11.80 -24.39 -4.00
C ARG A 133 -11.25 -24.75 -2.62
N ASP A 134 -11.44 -25.99 -2.15
CA ASP A 134 -10.92 -26.44 -0.85
C ASP A 134 -9.39 -26.37 -0.76
N THR A 135 -8.66 -26.39 -1.89
CA THR A 135 -7.19 -26.28 -1.89
C THR A 135 -6.69 -24.86 -1.67
N LEU A 136 -7.54 -23.84 -1.80
CA LEU A 136 -7.17 -22.42 -1.69
C LEU A 136 -7.30 -21.88 -0.25
N GLY A 137 -7.75 -22.70 0.69
CA GLY A 137 -7.88 -22.35 2.10
C GLY A 137 -9.32 -22.19 2.56
N HIS A 138 -9.48 -21.68 3.79
CA HIS A 138 -10.77 -21.57 4.45
C HIS A 138 -11.76 -20.65 3.69
N VAL A 139 -13.05 -20.87 3.95
CA VAL A 139 -14.16 -20.07 3.43
C VAL A 139 -14.84 -19.44 4.62
N PRO A 140 -14.90 -18.10 4.70
CA PRO A 140 -15.44 -17.43 5.88
C PRO A 140 -16.92 -17.78 6.11
N SER A 141 -17.32 -17.81 7.37
CA SER A 141 -18.71 -18.13 7.72
C SER A 141 -19.70 -17.12 7.13
N GLN A 142 -20.91 -17.59 6.82
CA GLN A 142 -22.01 -16.75 6.35
C GLN A 142 -22.28 -15.58 7.32
N GLU A 143 -22.23 -15.83 8.63
CA GLU A 143 -22.43 -14.81 9.66
C GLU A 143 -21.37 -13.72 9.61
N SER A 144 -20.09 -14.10 9.48
CA SER A 144 -18.97 -13.15 9.38
C SER A 144 -19.08 -12.28 8.14
N VAL A 145 -19.43 -12.87 6.99
CA VAL A 145 -19.62 -12.14 5.72
C VAL A 145 -20.80 -11.17 5.83
N LEU A 146 -21.95 -11.60 6.37
CA LEU A 146 -23.12 -10.74 6.56
C LEU A 146 -22.85 -9.61 7.56
N ALA A 147 -22.11 -9.87 8.63
CA ALA A 147 -21.70 -8.85 9.58
C ALA A 147 -20.80 -7.79 8.91
N LEU A 148 -19.84 -8.23 8.11
CA LEU A 148 -18.96 -7.34 7.35
C LEU A 148 -19.73 -6.50 6.33
N LEU A 149 -20.70 -7.09 5.62
CA LEU A 149 -21.57 -6.36 4.69
C LEU A 149 -22.38 -5.27 5.39
N ARG A 150 -22.89 -5.52 6.60
CA ARG A 150 -23.56 -4.48 7.41
C ARG A 150 -22.60 -3.36 7.79
N THR A 151 -21.36 -3.68 8.19
CA THR A 151 -20.33 -2.68 8.48
C THR A 151 -19.95 -1.86 7.24
N ALA A 152 -19.83 -2.50 6.08
CA ALA A 152 -19.55 -1.80 4.83
C ALA A 152 -20.69 -0.85 4.43
N ARG A 153 -21.95 -1.27 4.62
CA ARG A 153 -23.13 -0.41 4.42
C ARG A 153 -23.11 0.81 5.34
N GLU A 154 -22.85 0.61 6.64
CA GLU A 154 -22.71 1.71 7.60
C GLU A 154 -21.65 2.72 7.16
N CYS A 155 -20.48 2.23 6.74
CA CYS A 155 -19.39 3.10 6.29
C CYS A 155 -19.75 3.87 5.01
N HIS A 156 -20.55 3.26 4.12
CA HIS A 156 -21.02 3.89 2.89
C HIS A 156 -22.09 4.96 3.17
N GLU A 157 -23.16 4.60 3.87
CA GLU A 157 -24.33 5.46 4.12
C GLU A 157 -23.98 6.66 5.01
N ASN A 158 -22.99 6.53 5.88
CA ASN A 158 -22.55 7.59 6.79
C ASN A 158 -21.24 8.27 6.37
N PHE A 159 -20.79 8.08 5.12
CA PHE A 159 -19.61 8.78 4.56
C PHE A 159 -18.36 8.65 5.43
N HIS A 160 -18.09 7.46 5.94
CA HIS A 160 -16.91 7.19 6.77
C HIS A 160 -15.61 7.49 6.00
N SER A 161 -14.58 7.88 6.76
CA SER A 161 -13.27 8.21 6.18
C SER A 161 -12.58 6.99 5.55
N GLU A 162 -11.62 7.19 4.63
CA GLU A 162 -10.82 6.12 4.01
C GLU A 162 -10.13 5.26 5.07
N SER A 163 -9.59 5.88 6.13
CA SER A 163 -8.97 5.16 7.25
C SER A 163 -9.98 4.35 8.06
N SER A 164 -11.21 4.85 8.22
CA SER A 164 -12.30 4.10 8.84
C SER A 164 -12.67 2.87 8.01
N TRP A 165 -12.78 2.98 6.69
CA TRP A 165 -12.98 1.85 5.78
C TRP A 165 -11.85 0.83 5.89
N ASN A 166 -10.60 1.29 5.91
CA ASN A 166 -9.42 0.43 6.05
C ASN A 166 -9.45 -0.40 7.33
N ILE A 167 -9.89 0.18 8.45
CA ILE A 167 -9.95 -0.51 9.74
C ILE A 167 -11.19 -1.42 9.84
N LEU A 168 -12.36 -0.89 9.49
CA LEU A 168 -13.64 -1.54 9.77
C LEU A 168 -14.02 -2.59 8.71
N VAL A 169 -13.55 -2.44 7.48
CA VAL A 169 -13.95 -3.26 6.34
C VAL A 169 -12.75 -3.99 5.75
N HIS A 170 -11.80 -3.27 5.14
CA HIS A 170 -10.76 -3.90 4.32
C HIS A 170 -9.81 -4.78 5.13
N SER A 171 -9.33 -4.32 6.30
CA SER A 171 -8.49 -5.14 7.18
C SER A 171 -9.23 -6.38 7.69
N ARG A 172 -10.54 -6.30 7.92
CA ARG A 172 -11.34 -7.45 8.36
C ARG A 172 -11.56 -8.44 7.23
N LEU A 173 -11.82 -7.96 6.02
CA LEU A 173 -11.95 -8.82 4.84
C LEU A 173 -10.65 -9.58 4.56
N LEU A 174 -9.52 -8.88 4.60
CA LEU A 174 -8.20 -9.51 4.44
C LEU A 174 -7.93 -10.53 5.56
N GLY A 175 -8.34 -10.22 6.79
CA GLY A 175 -8.32 -11.18 7.91
C GLY A 175 -9.16 -12.43 7.61
N LEU A 176 -10.40 -12.28 7.17
CA LEU A 176 -11.27 -13.41 6.81
C LEU A 176 -10.72 -14.25 5.65
N ALA A 177 -10.00 -13.62 4.72
CA ALA A 177 -9.45 -14.30 3.54
C ALA A 177 -8.12 -15.01 3.81
N LEU A 178 -7.24 -14.41 4.64
CA LEU A 178 -5.84 -14.82 4.78
C LEU A 178 -5.47 -15.25 6.19
N GLN A 179 -6.35 -15.09 7.19
CA GLN A 179 -6.07 -15.44 8.58
C GLN A 179 -7.09 -16.47 9.07
N LEU A 180 -6.61 -17.48 9.78
CA LEU A 180 -7.45 -18.53 10.35
C LEU A 180 -8.08 -17.99 11.65
N PRO A 181 -9.40 -18.17 11.87
CA PRO A 181 -10.13 -17.57 12.99
C PRO A 181 -9.56 -17.86 14.39
N ASP A 182 -8.88 -19.01 14.56
CA ASP A 182 -8.38 -19.51 15.84
C ASP A 182 -6.87 -19.79 15.84
N SER A 183 -6.14 -19.22 14.88
CA SER A 183 -4.70 -19.47 14.77
C SER A 183 -3.88 -18.36 15.45
N GLU A 184 -2.66 -18.67 15.85
CA GLU A 184 -1.75 -17.69 16.44
C GLU A 184 -1.54 -16.50 15.48
N CYS A 185 -1.11 -15.34 15.98
CA CYS A 185 -0.82 -14.21 15.10
C CYS A 185 0.30 -14.56 14.11
N PHE A 186 0.08 -14.34 12.81
CA PHE A 186 1.02 -14.57 11.71
C PHE A 186 1.49 -16.04 11.50
N PRO A 187 0.60 -17.04 11.50
CA PRO A 187 0.98 -18.45 11.42
C PRO A 187 1.05 -18.95 9.97
N GLN A 188 0.76 -18.08 9.00
CA GLN A 188 0.60 -18.44 7.60
C GLN A 188 1.74 -17.92 6.74
N PHE A 189 2.11 -18.75 5.76
CA PHE A 189 3.13 -18.39 4.77
C PHE A 189 2.71 -17.18 3.95
N ILE A 190 1.42 -17.04 3.64
CA ILE A 190 0.85 -15.84 3.00
C ILE A 190 0.07 -15.08 4.07
N ASP A 191 0.39 -13.80 4.23
CA ASP A 191 -0.30 -12.93 5.19
C ASP A 191 -0.43 -11.52 4.60
N PHE A 192 -1.14 -10.63 5.27
CA PHE A 192 -1.23 -9.23 4.92
C PHE A 192 -0.71 -8.31 6.02
N LEU A 193 -0.24 -7.13 5.63
CA LEU A 193 0.21 -6.09 6.55
C LEU A 193 -0.36 -4.73 6.14
N PRO A 194 -0.84 -3.92 7.11
CA PRO A 194 -1.12 -2.51 6.86
C PRO A 194 0.19 -1.77 6.61
N CYS A 195 0.22 -0.97 5.54
CA CYS A 195 1.42 -0.35 4.98
C CYS A 195 1.31 1.17 4.80
N SER A 196 0.31 1.83 5.40
CA SER A 196 0.09 3.29 5.27
C SER A 196 1.29 4.17 5.68
N SER A 197 2.27 3.60 6.41
CA SER A 197 3.53 4.28 6.76
C SER A 197 4.72 3.90 5.86
N ALA A 198 4.61 2.86 5.05
CA ALA A 198 5.69 2.28 4.23
C ALA A 198 6.11 3.24 3.10
N SER A 199 7.34 3.74 3.15
CA SER A 199 7.92 4.59 2.12
C SER A 199 8.90 3.82 1.26
N ILE A 200 8.87 4.10 -0.04
CA ILE A 200 9.85 3.60 -1.01
C ILE A 200 11.26 4.05 -0.61
N ILE A 201 12.24 3.15 -0.70
CA ILE A 201 13.66 3.45 -0.50
C ILE A 201 14.14 4.33 -1.66
N PRO A 202 14.84 5.46 -1.39
CA PRO A 202 15.20 6.43 -2.42
C PRO A 202 15.91 5.86 -3.66
N ASP A 203 16.74 4.84 -3.49
CA ASP A 203 17.48 4.15 -4.56
C ASP A 203 16.58 3.51 -5.62
N TYR A 204 15.34 3.14 -5.24
CA TYR A 204 14.38 2.52 -6.13
C TYR A 204 13.34 3.51 -6.67
N LEU A 205 13.35 4.76 -6.23
CA LEU A 205 12.42 5.78 -6.72
C LEU A 205 12.74 6.18 -8.15
N LEU A 206 11.68 6.37 -8.94
CA LEU A 206 11.81 6.98 -10.25
C LEU A 206 12.18 8.46 -10.11
N PRO A 207 13.05 8.99 -11.00
CA PRO A 207 13.35 10.41 -11.04
C PRO A 207 12.07 11.24 -11.08
N LEU A 208 12.04 12.35 -10.34
CA LEU A 208 10.92 13.30 -10.28
C LEU A 208 9.61 12.74 -9.68
N SER A 209 9.61 11.51 -9.13
CA SER A 209 8.43 10.94 -8.49
C SER A 209 8.39 11.21 -7.00
N PRO A 210 7.28 11.72 -6.43
CA PRO A 210 7.14 11.81 -4.99
C PRO A 210 7.12 10.40 -4.40
N SER A 211 7.66 10.24 -3.18
CA SER A 211 7.53 8.97 -2.46
C SER A 211 6.05 8.69 -2.20
N LYS A 212 5.55 7.63 -2.84
CA LYS A 212 4.18 7.14 -2.66
C LYS A 212 4.18 5.93 -1.72
N LYS A 213 3.03 5.67 -1.13
CA LYS A 213 2.77 4.57 -0.20
C LYS A 213 1.54 3.82 -0.68
N VAL A 214 1.34 2.63 -0.12
CA VAL A 214 0.15 1.79 -0.29
C VAL A 214 -0.48 1.49 1.06
N ASP A 215 -1.78 1.23 1.09
CA ASP A 215 -2.50 1.00 2.35
C ASP A 215 -2.26 -0.37 2.94
N PHE A 216 -2.18 -1.40 2.10
CA PHE A 216 -1.88 -2.77 2.51
C PHE A 216 -0.95 -3.46 1.52
N CYS A 217 -0.37 -4.57 1.95
CA CYS A 217 0.23 -5.55 1.07
C CYS A 217 -0.08 -6.97 1.52
N ILE A 218 -0.13 -7.89 0.57
CA ILE A 218 0.02 -9.33 0.82
C ILE A 218 1.50 -9.65 0.68
N CYS A 219 2.05 -10.36 1.66
CA CYS A 219 3.47 -10.70 1.73
C CYS A 219 3.66 -12.17 2.07
N PHE A 220 4.80 -12.71 1.66
CA PHE A 220 5.25 -14.01 2.11
C PHE A 220 5.92 -13.89 3.49
N ASN A 221 5.80 -14.95 4.29
CA ASN A 221 6.47 -15.10 5.58
C ASN A 221 7.47 -16.29 5.51
N PRO A 222 8.68 -16.06 5.00
CA PRO A 222 9.66 -17.12 4.75
C PRO A 222 10.11 -17.89 6.00
N SER A 223 9.92 -17.34 7.20
CA SER A 223 10.25 -18.04 8.44
C SER A 223 9.36 -19.24 8.73
N LEU A 224 8.24 -19.36 8.01
CA LEU A 224 7.31 -20.49 8.10
C LEU A 224 7.55 -21.53 6.99
N GLU A 225 8.46 -21.25 6.05
CA GLU A 225 8.92 -22.30 5.15
C GLU A 225 9.90 -23.23 5.85
N THR A 226 9.81 -24.51 5.48
CA THR A 226 10.72 -25.54 5.98
C THR A 226 12.14 -25.41 5.41
N SER A 227 12.32 -24.65 4.32
CA SER A 227 13.63 -24.49 3.67
C SER A 227 14.50 -23.44 4.38
N PRO A 228 15.55 -23.85 5.12
CA PRO A 228 16.46 -22.91 5.80
C PRO A 228 17.23 -22.02 4.80
N ASP A 229 17.39 -22.49 3.56
CA ASP A 229 18.16 -21.82 2.52
C ASP A 229 17.53 -20.49 2.09
N ILE A 230 16.20 -20.40 2.08
CA ILE A 230 15.49 -19.17 1.70
C ILE A 230 15.72 -18.08 2.75
N CYS A 231 15.57 -18.41 4.03
CA CYS A 231 15.83 -17.46 5.11
C CYS A 231 17.28 -16.96 5.08
N ALA A 232 18.25 -17.85 4.88
CA ALA A 232 19.66 -17.49 4.77
C ALA A 232 19.93 -16.61 3.54
N ALA A 233 19.34 -16.94 2.38
CA ALA A 233 19.46 -16.15 1.16
C ALA A 233 18.89 -14.74 1.34
N ILE A 234 17.73 -14.62 2.01
CA ILE A 234 17.12 -13.32 2.33
C ILE A 234 18.04 -12.50 3.23
N GLU A 235 18.57 -13.07 4.32
CA GLU A 235 19.51 -12.34 5.19
C GLU A 235 20.79 -11.91 4.43
N ALA A 236 21.35 -12.78 3.59
CA ALA A 236 22.53 -12.48 2.80
C ALA A 236 22.27 -11.41 1.72
N ALA A 237 21.08 -11.38 1.12
CA ALA A 237 20.68 -10.36 0.17
C ALA A 237 20.47 -9.02 0.86
N ARG A 238 19.75 -9.01 2.00
CA ARG A 238 19.51 -7.82 2.81
C ARG A 238 20.79 -7.13 3.26
N GLY A 239 21.87 -7.86 3.53
CA GLY A 239 23.17 -7.27 3.87
C GLY A 239 23.82 -6.45 2.76
N CYS A 240 23.36 -6.59 1.51
CA CYS A 240 23.93 -5.90 0.35
C CYS A 240 22.96 -4.90 -0.30
N LEU A 241 21.65 -5.04 -0.05
CA LEU A 241 20.61 -4.22 -0.69
C LEU A 241 20.36 -2.90 0.06
N PRO A 242 20.01 -1.81 -0.65
CA PRO A 242 19.51 -0.58 -0.06
C PRO A 242 18.43 -0.82 1.02
N GLY A 243 18.53 -0.09 2.13
CA GLY A 243 17.57 -0.17 3.24
C GLY A 243 17.62 -1.45 4.07
N ASN A 244 18.55 -2.37 3.81
CA ASN A 244 18.68 -3.66 4.50
C ASN A 244 17.39 -4.49 4.51
N ALA A 245 16.65 -4.44 3.40
CA ALA A 245 15.31 -5.01 3.23
C ALA A 245 15.21 -5.83 1.94
N ILE A 246 14.41 -6.90 1.97
CA ILE A 246 14.09 -7.71 0.79
C ILE A 246 12.85 -7.17 0.04
N ASN A 247 12.79 -5.85 -0.13
CA ASN A 247 11.70 -5.13 -0.81
C ASN A 247 12.18 -3.76 -1.28
N HIS A 248 11.38 -3.08 -2.10
CA HIS A 248 11.59 -1.68 -2.49
C HIS A 248 11.21 -0.65 -1.41
N THR A 249 10.71 -1.08 -0.26
CA THR A 249 10.28 -0.23 0.85
C THR A 249 11.14 -0.44 2.09
N GLY A 250 11.41 0.66 2.82
CA GLY A 250 12.16 0.64 4.06
C GLY A 250 11.31 0.28 5.29
N TYR A 251 10.08 -0.20 5.07
CA TYR A 251 9.16 -0.51 6.16
C TYR A 251 9.65 -1.72 6.97
N TYR A 252 9.97 -1.49 8.24
CA TYR A 252 10.66 -2.47 9.07
C TYR A 252 9.94 -3.83 9.18
N PRO A 253 8.60 -3.91 9.32
CA PRO A 253 7.88 -5.19 9.33
C PRO A 253 8.06 -6.02 8.05
N LEU A 254 8.27 -5.35 6.91
CA LEU A 254 8.45 -5.99 5.61
C LEU A 254 9.91 -6.32 5.28
N ARG A 255 10.88 -5.94 6.12
CA ARG A 255 12.31 -6.10 5.79
C ARG A 255 12.74 -7.53 5.44
N LYS A 256 12.03 -8.55 5.95
CA LYS A 256 12.27 -9.99 5.72
C LYS A 256 11.11 -10.69 4.99
N ARG A 257 10.07 -9.96 4.59
CA ARG A 257 8.81 -10.50 4.07
C ARG A 257 8.57 -9.95 2.68
N PRO A 258 8.98 -10.66 1.62
CA PRO A 258 8.81 -10.20 0.24
C PRO A 258 7.33 -9.89 -0.05
N ILE A 259 7.06 -8.75 -0.68
CA ILE A 259 5.72 -8.34 -1.07
C ILE A 259 5.29 -9.13 -2.31
N ALA A 260 4.14 -9.80 -2.23
CA ALA A 260 3.54 -10.53 -3.35
C ALA A 260 2.55 -9.65 -4.12
N LEU A 261 1.75 -8.85 -3.41
CA LEU A 261 0.71 -8.01 -3.97
C LEU A 261 0.55 -6.75 -3.12
N SER A 262 0.37 -5.58 -3.75
CA SER A 262 0.13 -4.31 -3.04
C SER A 262 -1.29 -3.81 -3.26
N ILE A 263 -1.89 -3.22 -2.23
CA ILE A 263 -3.28 -2.76 -2.22
C ILE A 263 -3.33 -1.27 -1.89
N GLU A 264 -3.95 -0.49 -2.77
CA GLU A 264 -4.32 0.91 -2.51
C GLU A 264 -5.83 1.01 -2.34
N THR A 265 -6.28 1.77 -1.34
CA THR A 265 -7.70 2.01 -1.10
C THR A 265 -8.06 3.45 -1.39
N LYS A 266 -9.30 3.69 -1.82
CA LYS A 266 -9.87 5.02 -2.02
C LYS A 266 -11.33 5.03 -1.61
N MET A 267 -11.81 6.21 -1.27
CA MET A 267 -13.24 6.45 -1.10
C MET A 267 -14.00 6.26 -2.42
N THR A 268 -15.26 5.85 -2.30
CA THR A 268 -16.21 5.77 -3.41
C THR A 268 -16.24 7.08 -4.22
N GLY A 269 -16.12 6.97 -5.54
CA GLY A 269 -16.24 8.10 -6.47
C GLY A 269 -15.04 9.06 -6.52
N GLN A 270 -13.97 8.84 -5.75
CA GLN A 270 -12.80 9.72 -5.73
C GLN A 270 -11.49 9.00 -6.05
N GLY A 271 -10.54 9.76 -6.60
CA GLY A 271 -9.12 9.45 -6.49
C GLY A 271 -8.54 8.39 -7.42
N TRP A 272 -9.27 7.92 -8.44
CA TRP A 272 -8.79 6.90 -9.39
C TRP A 272 -7.43 7.26 -10.01
N ASP A 273 -7.34 8.44 -10.66
CA ASP A 273 -6.09 8.91 -11.29
C ASP A 273 -4.92 9.01 -10.29
N SER A 274 -5.21 9.36 -9.03
CA SER A 274 -4.20 9.46 -7.98
C SER A 274 -3.75 8.07 -7.51
N ALA A 275 -4.69 7.15 -7.31
CA ALA A 275 -4.43 5.78 -6.89
C ALA A 275 -3.69 4.99 -7.97
N ALA A 276 -4.11 5.12 -9.23
CA ALA A 276 -3.40 4.56 -10.37
C ALA A 276 -1.96 5.08 -10.46
N LEU A 277 -1.73 6.39 -10.28
CA LEU A 277 -0.38 6.95 -10.20
C LEU A 277 0.40 6.42 -8.99
N GLN A 278 -0.22 6.31 -7.82
CA GLN A 278 0.41 5.79 -6.61
C GLN A 278 0.89 4.35 -6.79
N LEU A 279 -0.01 3.48 -7.24
CA LEU A 279 0.28 2.07 -7.53
C LEU A 279 1.31 1.93 -8.65
N SER A 280 1.24 2.78 -9.67
CA SER A 280 2.25 2.82 -10.72
C SER A 280 3.63 3.10 -10.12
N VAL A 281 3.83 4.25 -9.47
CA VAL A 281 5.13 4.60 -8.88
C VAL A 281 5.63 3.50 -7.93
N TRP A 282 4.75 2.93 -7.12
CA TRP A 282 5.07 1.83 -6.23
C TRP A 282 5.55 0.57 -6.97
N GLN A 283 4.85 0.16 -8.03
CA GLN A 283 5.22 -1.01 -8.84
C GLN A 283 6.51 -0.81 -9.63
N ALA A 284 6.75 0.36 -10.23
CA ALA A 284 8.04 0.62 -10.88
C ALA A 284 9.21 0.53 -9.90
N SER A 285 9.03 1.04 -8.69
CA SER A 285 10.04 0.88 -7.65
C SER A 285 10.22 -0.59 -7.26
N HIS A 286 9.16 -1.39 -7.27
CA HIS A 286 9.26 -2.82 -7.07
C HIS A 286 10.09 -3.50 -8.18
N TRP A 287 9.84 -3.17 -9.45
CA TRP A 287 10.64 -3.65 -10.58
C TRP A 287 12.12 -3.22 -10.52
N ASN A 288 12.40 -1.98 -10.09
CA ASN A 288 13.77 -1.51 -9.88
C ASN A 288 14.49 -2.32 -8.80
N PHE A 289 13.80 -2.67 -7.70
CA PHE A 289 14.33 -3.57 -6.68
C PHE A 289 14.62 -4.97 -7.25
N LEU A 290 13.73 -5.54 -8.06
CA LEU A 290 13.95 -6.86 -8.68
C LEU A 290 15.15 -6.85 -9.64
N GLN A 291 15.43 -5.71 -10.30
CA GLN A 291 16.66 -5.53 -11.08
C GLN A 291 17.90 -5.53 -10.21
N GLU A 292 17.90 -4.77 -9.11
CA GLU A 292 19.02 -4.77 -8.17
C GLU A 292 19.27 -6.17 -7.59
N LEU A 293 18.22 -6.92 -7.30
CA LEU A 293 18.32 -8.29 -6.79
C LEU A 293 18.98 -9.23 -7.82
N ASN A 294 18.62 -9.11 -9.10
CA ASN A 294 19.25 -9.86 -10.19
C ASN A 294 20.72 -9.46 -10.39
N ASP A 295 21.02 -8.16 -10.34
CA ASP A 295 22.38 -7.64 -10.50
C ASP A 295 23.29 -8.12 -9.36
N LEU A 296 22.77 -8.14 -8.12
CA LEU A 296 23.45 -8.71 -6.96
C LEU A 296 23.73 -10.21 -7.13
N ALA A 297 22.78 -10.97 -7.69
CA ALA A 297 22.95 -12.40 -7.93
C ALA A 297 24.00 -12.69 -9.02
N LEU A 298 24.00 -11.90 -10.10
CA LEU A 298 25.02 -11.97 -11.15
C LEU A 298 26.42 -11.61 -10.62
N ALA A 299 26.53 -10.60 -9.75
CA ALA A 299 27.79 -10.23 -9.12
C ALA A 299 28.36 -11.33 -8.22
N LYS A 300 27.48 -12.14 -7.59
CA LYS A 300 27.88 -13.30 -6.76
C LYS A 300 28.20 -14.54 -7.58
N SER A 301 27.57 -14.72 -8.75
CA SER A 301 27.80 -15.85 -9.63
C SER A 301 27.55 -15.45 -11.08
N ALA A 302 28.60 -15.43 -11.90
CA ALA A 302 28.50 -15.17 -13.33
C ALA A 302 27.68 -16.25 -14.09
N ALA A 303 27.47 -17.42 -13.47
CA ALA A 303 26.61 -18.48 -13.99
C ALA A 303 25.12 -18.29 -13.60
N HIS A 304 24.80 -17.29 -12.79
CA HIS A 304 23.41 -17.00 -12.43
C HIS A 304 22.62 -16.57 -13.66
N ARG A 305 21.48 -17.21 -13.88
CA ARG A 305 20.53 -16.80 -14.90
C ARG A 305 19.58 -15.80 -14.28
N VAL A 306 19.48 -14.61 -14.89
CA VAL A 306 18.51 -13.59 -14.50
C VAL A 306 17.10 -14.18 -14.49
N VAL A 307 16.37 -13.94 -13.40
CA VAL A 307 15.01 -14.41 -13.19
C VAL A 307 14.07 -13.21 -13.05
N TRP A 308 13.00 -13.23 -13.83
CA TRP A 308 11.93 -12.24 -13.75
C TRP A 308 10.61 -12.92 -13.42
N PRO A 309 9.76 -12.32 -12.56
CA PRO A 309 8.36 -12.70 -12.55
C PRO A 309 7.73 -12.30 -13.88
N ASP A 310 6.82 -13.12 -14.38
CA ASP A 310 6.07 -12.84 -15.62
C ASP A 310 5.26 -11.54 -15.50
N PHE A 311 4.76 -11.25 -14.30
CA PHE A 311 3.99 -10.07 -13.96
C PHE A 311 4.03 -9.80 -12.45
N LEU A 312 3.65 -8.59 -12.04
CA LEU A 312 3.40 -8.21 -10.65
C LEU A 312 1.97 -7.69 -10.50
N PRO A 313 1.13 -8.30 -9.65
CA PRO A 313 -0.23 -7.86 -9.42
C PRO A 313 -0.32 -6.77 -8.32
N CYS A 314 -1.35 -5.95 -8.44
CA CYS A 314 -1.78 -4.92 -7.52
C CYS A 314 -3.30 -4.94 -7.43
N VAL A 315 -3.85 -4.49 -6.30
CA VAL A 315 -5.28 -4.28 -6.17
C VAL A 315 -5.54 -2.83 -5.84
N MET A 316 -6.54 -2.26 -6.49
CA MET A 316 -7.12 -0.99 -6.08
C MET A 316 -8.53 -1.24 -5.58
N ILE A 317 -8.86 -0.68 -4.42
CA ILE A 317 -10.19 -0.81 -3.84
C ILE A 317 -10.81 0.58 -3.78
N GLN A 318 -12.02 0.73 -4.30
CA GLN A 318 -12.78 1.96 -4.27
C GLN A 318 -14.15 1.71 -3.66
N GLY A 319 -14.28 1.96 -2.36
CA GLY A 319 -15.48 1.59 -1.60
C GLY A 319 -15.75 0.09 -1.68
N HIS A 320 -16.76 -0.29 -2.46
CA HIS A 320 -17.13 -1.69 -2.70
C HIS A 320 -16.44 -2.32 -3.92
N THR A 321 -15.94 -1.51 -4.86
CA THR A 321 -15.35 -1.98 -6.11
C THR A 321 -13.89 -2.36 -5.90
N TRP A 322 -13.48 -3.50 -6.46
CA TRP A 322 -12.10 -3.95 -6.45
C TRP A 322 -11.58 -3.90 -7.88
N GLN A 323 -10.30 -3.66 -8.10
CA GLN A 323 -9.73 -3.64 -9.45
C GLN A 323 -8.36 -4.32 -9.39
N LEU A 324 -8.11 -5.24 -10.32
CA LEU A 324 -6.81 -5.89 -10.48
C LEU A 324 -5.98 -5.03 -11.40
N LEU A 325 -4.82 -4.58 -10.92
CA LEU A 325 -3.81 -3.96 -11.76
C LEU A 325 -2.66 -4.95 -11.95
N ILE A 326 -2.21 -5.12 -13.18
CA ILE A 326 -1.11 -5.99 -13.52
C ILE A 326 -0.01 -5.15 -14.15
N THR A 327 1.20 -5.31 -13.66
CA THR A 327 2.38 -4.76 -14.32
C THR A 327 3.22 -5.88 -14.89
N THR A 328 3.75 -5.70 -16.09
CA THR A 328 4.68 -6.63 -16.74
C THR A 328 5.96 -5.88 -17.10
N ARG A 329 6.93 -6.56 -17.70
CA ARG A 329 8.16 -5.93 -18.23
C ARG A 329 8.28 -6.18 -19.74
N GLU A 330 8.38 -5.12 -20.53
CA GLU A 330 8.65 -5.17 -21.97
C GLU A 330 10.01 -4.53 -22.26
N GLU A 331 11.05 -5.33 -22.56
CA GLU A 331 12.38 -4.97 -23.13
C GLU A 331 13.06 -3.65 -22.68
N SER A 332 12.68 -3.10 -21.52
CA SER A 332 13.23 -1.92 -20.77
C SER A 332 12.14 -1.16 -19.99
N ARG A 333 10.84 -1.43 -20.22
CA ARG A 333 9.71 -0.66 -19.66
C ARG A 333 8.80 -1.52 -18.80
N THR A 334 8.06 -0.88 -17.89
CA THR A 334 7.01 -1.52 -17.09
C THR A 334 5.62 -1.11 -17.60
N PRO A 335 4.98 -1.89 -18.49
CA PRO A 335 3.56 -1.70 -18.77
C PRO A 335 2.70 -1.99 -17.53
N ALA A 336 1.66 -1.20 -17.29
CA ALA A 336 0.66 -1.38 -16.24
C ALA A 336 -0.74 -1.42 -16.86
N ALA A 337 -1.56 -2.42 -16.56
CA ALA A 337 -2.94 -2.50 -17.03
C ALA A 337 -3.92 -2.78 -15.89
N ALA A 338 -5.18 -2.36 -16.02
CA ALA A 338 -6.20 -2.46 -14.96
C ALA A 338 -7.45 -3.21 -15.46
N GLU A 339 -7.94 -4.18 -14.68
CA GLU A 339 -9.27 -4.81 -14.79
C GLU A 339 -10.13 -4.34 -13.62
N GLU A 340 -11.39 -4.00 -13.90
CA GLU A 340 -12.37 -3.83 -12.84
C GLU A 340 -12.83 -5.21 -12.34
N LEU A 341 -12.62 -5.52 -11.06
CA LEU A 341 -13.20 -6.68 -10.39
C LEU A 341 -14.57 -6.25 -9.85
N GLY A 342 -15.62 -6.81 -10.45
CA GLY A 342 -17.01 -6.36 -10.32
C GLY A 342 -17.52 -6.01 -8.92
N SER A 343 -18.59 -5.21 -8.94
CA SER A 343 -19.36 -4.60 -7.83
C SER A 343 -20.05 -5.56 -6.89
#